data_AF-A0A0R3MF37-F1
#
_entry.id   AF-A0A0R3MF37-F1
#
_cell.length_a   1.000
_cell.length_b   1.000
_cell.length_c   1.000
_cell.angle_alpha   90.00
_cell.angle_beta   90.00
_cell.angle_gamma   90.00
#
_symmetry.space_group_name_H-M   'P 1'
#
loop_
_entity.id
_entity.type
_entity.pdbx_description
1 polymer ?
#
loop_
_entity_poly.entity_id
_entity_poly.type
_entity_poly.pdbx_seq_one_letter_code
_entity_poly.pdbx_strand_id
1 'polypeptide(L)'
;MTITRPGAVIENVIINGTLSVKAANVTIKNCIIQNFGWWGIEGEGAANLRIENCDIIGPGAKAASNSAILGSGTFVGNDIRGVTIGIQTTDGASTIRDNYIHDLASGVADPHYDGITVLGRQNQVVIEHNTISVPNDHGTAAVFIKNDFGPIDDVVVRNNLMYGDPSYAMYVAAITPNGTITNVVIENNYIERGAYGYIAVENSKPIIRNNVEWNNHVDPIPYPR
;
A
#
# COMPACT_ATOMS: atom_id res chain seq x y z
N MET A 1 11.67 -14.03 -12.19
CA MET A 1 12.38 -13.30 -13.27
C MET A 1 13.20 -12.18 -12.64
N THR A 2 14.36 -11.80 -13.21
CA THR A 2 15.18 -10.68 -12.68
C THR A 2 15.50 -9.67 -13.78
N ILE A 3 15.18 -8.39 -13.55
CA ILE A 3 15.49 -7.27 -14.44
C ILE A 3 16.76 -6.57 -13.96
N THR A 4 17.80 -6.57 -14.79
CA THR A 4 19.10 -5.97 -14.45
C THR A 4 19.53 -4.86 -15.40
N ARG A 5 18.77 -4.60 -16.47
CA ARG A 5 19.07 -3.56 -17.44
C ARG A 5 18.34 -2.26 -17.06
N PRO A 6 19.06 -1.14 -16.82
CA PRO A 6 18.41 0.15 -16.61
C PRO A 6 17.56 0.57 -17.81
N GLY A 7 16.44 1.24 -17.56
CA GLY A 7 15.53 1.67 -18.63
C GLY A 7 14.76 0.53 -19.30
N ALA A 8 14.79 -0.68 -18.75
CA ALA A 8 14.01 -1.79 -19.31
C ALA A 8 12.50 -1.51 -19.20
N VAL A 9 11.79 -1.82 -20.28
CA VAL A 9 10.32 -1.81 -20.31
C VAL A 9 9.86 -3.24 -20.46
N ILE A 10 9.00 -3.68 -19.53
CA ILE A 10 8.34 -4.97 -19.55
C ILE A 10 6.85 -4.69 -19.70
N GLU A 11 6.28 -5.12 -20.83
CA GLU A 11 4.90 -4.79 -21.16
C GLU A 11 4.16 -5.93 -21.85
N ASN A 12 2.84 -5.99 -21.64
CA ASN A 12 1.92 -6.91 -22.35
C ASN A 12 2.26 -8.40 -22.15
N VAL A 13 2.72 -8.77 -20.96
CA VAL A 13 3.14 -10.15 -20.65
C VAL A 13 2.55 -10.68 -19.35
N ILE A 14 2.47 -12.00 -19.27
CA ILE A 14 2.20 -12.73 -18.03
C ILE A 14 3.53 -13.15 -17.42
N ILE A 15 3.73 -12.83 -16.14
CA ILE A 15 4.93 -13.14 -15.37
C ILE A 15 4.54 -14.08 -14.24
N ASN A 16 5.18 -15.24 -14.22
CA ASN A 16 4.96 -16.26 -13.21
C ASN A 16 6.05 -16.16 -12.12
N GLY A 17 5.59 -15.99 -10.88
CA GLY A 17 6.42 -15.89 -9.68
C GLY A 17 6.94 -14.47 -9.44
N THR A 18 7.87 -14.35 -8.50
CA THR A 18 8.46 -13.07 -8.14
C THR A 18 9.22 -12.44 -9.32
N LEU A 19 8.95 -11.17 -9.58
CA LEU A 19 9.71 -10.30 -10.45
C LEU A 19 10.65 -9.43 -9.61
N SER A 20 11.95 -9.72 -9.64
CA SER A 20 12.96 -8.89 -8.98
C SER A 20 13.49 -7.84 -9.94
N VAL A 21 13.57 -6.59 -9.50
CA VAL A 21 14.02 -5.44 -10.28
C VAL A 21 15.26 -4.87 -9.59
N LYS A 22 16.41 -4.99 -10.24
CA LYS A 22 17.71 -4.57 -9.71
C LYS A 22 18.33 -3.41 -10.48
N ALA A 23 17.53 -2.72 -11.26
CA ALA A 23 17.99 -1.66 -12.15
C ALA A 23 17.08 -0.44 -12.09
N ALA A 24 17.66 0.73 -12.33
CA ALA A 24 16.94 2.00 -12.30
C ALA A 24 16.10 2.22 -13.57
N ASN A 25 15.08 3.08 -13.45
CA ASN A 25 14.22 3.53 -14.54
C ASN A 25 13.49 2.38 -15.26
N VAL A 26 13.18 1.30 -14.55
CA VAL A 26 12.43 0.17 -15.11
C VAL A 26 10.95 0.51 -15.13
N THR A 27 10.27 0.18 -16.22
CA THR A 27 8.81 0.29 -16.35
C THR A 27 8.20 -1.09 -16.54
N ILE A 28 7.21 -1.42 -15.73
CA ILE A 28 6.39 -2.63 -15.83
C ILE A 28 4.97 -2.15 -16.11
N LYS A 29 4.39 -2.53 -17.25
CA LYS A 29 3.13 -1.95 -17.71
C LYS A 29 2.21 -2.96 -18.39
N ASN A 30 0.92 -2.94 -18.06
CA ASN A 30 -0.06 -3.83 -18.71
C ASN A 30 0.35 -5.30 -18.64
N CYS A 31 0.80 -5.73 -17.46
CA CYS A 31 1.27 -7.08 -17.20
C CYS A 31 0.35 -7.77 -16.19
N ILE A 32 0.33 -9.10 -16.24
CA ILE A 32 -0.25 -9.93 -15.19
C ILE A 32 0.89 -10.60 -14.42
N ILE A 33 1.00 -10.35 -13.12
CA ILE A 33 1.98 -10.94 -12.23
C ILE A 33 1.26 -12.01 -11.39
N GLN A 34 1.48 -13.27 -11.73
CA GLN A 34 0.97 -14.41 -10.98
C GLN A 34 1.99 -14.78 -9.90
N ASN A 35 1.86 -14.16 -8.73
CA ASN A 35 2.76 -14.35 -7.61
C ASN A 35 2.44 -15.61 -6.80
N PHE A 36 3.45 -16.47 -6.65
CA PHE A 36 3.45 -17.64 -5.76
C PHE A 36 4.66 -17.64 -4.81
N GLY A 37 5.36 -16.52 -4.71
CA GLY A 37 6.47 -16.29 -3.80
C GLY A 37 6.14 -15.26 -2.72
N TRP A 38 7.18 -14.90 -1.96
CA TRP A 38 7.06 -13.95 -0.85
C TRP A 38 6.73 -12.53 -1.32
N TRP A 39 7.28 -12.11 -2.47
CA TRP A 39 7.04 -10.81 -3.10
C TRP A 39 6.47 -10.98 -4.51
N GLY A 40 5.49 -10.15 -4.90
CA GLY A 40 5.05 -10.08 -6.30
C GLY A 40 6.10 -9.41 -7.18
N ILE A 41 6.28 -8.11 -6.99
CA ILE A 41 7.35 -7.30 -7.57
C ILE A 41 8.26 -6.84 -6.43
N GLU A 42 9.51 -7.27 -6.47
CA GLU A 42 10.55 -6.89 -5.54
C GLU A 42 11.42 -5.84 -6.24
N GLY A 43 11.33 -4.59 -5.81
CA GLY A 43 12.03 -3.44 -6.39
C GLY A 43 12.71 -2.57 -5.34
N GLU A 44 13.08 -3.14 -4.19
CA GLU A 44 13.84 -2.40 -3.18
C GLU A 44 15.18 -1.94 -3.77
N GLY A 45 15.49 -0.65 -3.64
CA GLY A 45 16.67 -0.04 -4.25
C GLY A 45 16.58 0.21 -5.76
N ALA A 46 15.48 -0.14 -6.43
CA ALA A 46 15.26 0.17 -7.84
C ALA A 46 14.79 1.62 -8.01
N ALA A 47 15.73 2.54 -8.22
CA ALA A 47 15.42 3.96 -8.42
C ALA A 47 14.47 4.19 -9.61
N ASN A 48 13.48 5.06 -9.42
CA ASN A 48 12.49 5.47 -10.44
C ASN A 48 11.72 4.29 -11.08
N LEU A 49 11.39 3.27 -10.28
CA LEU A 49 10.55 2.16 -10.71
C LEU A 49 9.13 2.65 -11.07
N ARG A 50 8.59 2.17 -12.18
CA ARG A 50 7.21 2.44 -12.62
C ARG A 50 6.45 1.13 -12.77
N ILE A 51 5.29 1.01 -12.13
CA ILE A 51 4.40 -0.14 -12.22
C ILE A 51 3.00 0.38 -12.53
N GLU A 52 2.56 0.13 -13.76
CA GLU A 52 1.38 0.79 -14.33
C GLU A 52 0.38 -0.20 -14.90
N ASN A 53 -0.90 -0.09 -14.52
CA ASN A 53 -2.00 -0.87 -15.09
C ASN A 53 -1.72 -2.38 -15.10
N CYS A 54 -1.19 -2.92 -14.00
CA CYS A 54 -0.89 -4.34 -13.87
C CYS A 54 -1.89 -5.05 -12.94
N ASP A 55 -2.17 -6.31 -13.25
CA ASP A 55 -2.86 -7.23 -12.34
C ASP A 55 -1.81 -7.99 -11.53
N ILE A 56 -1.81 -7.85 -10.21
CA ILE A 56 -0.89 -8.56 -9.30
C ILE A 56 -1.71 -9.51 -8.44
N ILE A 57 -1.56 -10.80 -8.73
CA ILE A 57 -2.38 -11.86 -8.16
C ILE A 57 -1.49 -12.71 -7.26
N GLY A 58 -1.68 -12.60 -5.95
CA GLY A 58 -0.99 -13.41 -4.96
C GLY A 58 -1.54 -14.83 -4.83
N PRO A 59 -0.92 -15.65 -3.97
CA PRO A 59 -1.28 -17.06 -3.81
C PRO A 59 -2.63 -17.29 -3.08
N GLY A 60 -3.25 -16.22 -2.56
CA GLY A 60 -4.42 -16.30 -1.69
C GLY A 60 -4.07 -16.94 -0.34
N ALA A 61 -5.09 -17.46 0.36
CA ALA A 61 -4.92 -18.13 1.65
C ALA A 61 -4.20 -19.49 1.59
N LYS A 62 -3.67 -19.90 0.43
CA LYS A 62 -3.02 -21.20 0.23
C LYS A 62 -1.53 -21.19 0.55
N ALA A 63 -0.89 -20.02 0.54
CA ALA A 63 0.54 -19.89 0.81
C ALA A 63 0.86 -18.55 1.47
N ALA A 64 2.02 -18.47 2.10
CA ALA A 64 2.52 -17.25 2.67
C ALA A 64 2.98 -16.28 1.56
N SER A 65 2.61 -15.01 1.71
CA SER A 65 3.16 -13.89 0.94
C SER A 65 3.33 -12.70 1.88
N ASN A 66 4.12 -11.72 1.48
CA ASN A 66 4.18 -10.44 2.15
C ASN A 66 3.54 -9.37 1.29
N SER A 67 4.26 -8.75 0.35
CA SER A 67 3.71 -7.65 -0.46
C SER A 67 3.56 -7.98 -1.95
N ALA A 68 2.52 -7.46 -2.59
CA ALA A 68 2.42 -7.47 -4.06
C ALA A 68 3.48 -6.56 -4.69
N ILE A 69 3.71 -5.37 -4.14
CA ILE A 69 4.81 -4.48 -4.54
C ILE A 69 5.65 -4.14 -3.30
N LEU A 70 6.96 -4.36 -3.39
CA LEU A 70 7.96 -3.86 -2.45
C LEU A 70 8.89 -2.89 -3.17
N GLY A 71 9.00 -1.65 -2.72
CA GLY A 71 9.89 -0.65 -3.33
C GLY A 71 9.35 0.79 -3.27
N SER A 72 10.13 1.76 -3.76
CA SER A 72 9.65 3.14 -3.97
C SER A 72 9.59 3.48 -5.45
N GLY A 73 8.63 4.30 -5.86
CA GLY A 73 8.44 4.65 -7.27
C GLY A 73 7.04 5.16 -7.63
N THR A 74 6.64 4.98 -8.88
CA THR A 74 5.31 5.35 -9.39
C THR A 74 4.48 4.09 -9.62
N PHE A 75 3.45 3.89 -8.79
CA PHE A 75 2.56 2.72 -8.82
C PHE A 75 1.13 3.19 -9.12
N VAL A 76 0.69 3.03 -10.36
CA VAL A 76 -0.55 3.64 -10.86
C VAL A 76 -1.47 2.64 -11.55
N GLY A 77 -2.75 2.64 -11.17
CA GLY A 77 -3.77 1.90 -11.92
C GLY A 77 -3.70 0.37 -11.75
N ASN A 78 -3.05 -0.14 -10.71
CA ASN A 78 -2.86 -1.58 -10.53
C ASN A 78 -4.06 -2.22 -9.81
N ASP A 79 -4.40 -3.43 -10.21
CA ASP A 79 -5.34 -4.33 -9.51
C ASP A 79 -4.52 -5.33 -8.69
N ILE A 80 -4.69 -5.31 -7.37
CA ILE A 80 -3.85 -6.07 -6.43
C ILE A 80 -4.74 -6.91 -5.53
N ARG A 81 -4.50 -8.23 -5.53
CA ARG A 81 -5.27 -9.16 -4.71
C ARG A 81 -4.53 -10.41 -4.29
N GLY A 82 -5.05 -11.09 -3.27
CA GLY A 82 -4.56 -12.40 -2.83
C GLY A 82 -3.17 -12.38 -2.18
N VAL A 83 -2.74 -11.22 -1.69
CA VAL A 83 -1.46 -11.00 -0.97
C VAL A 83 -1.74 -10.53 0.46
N THR A 84 -0.75 -10.61 1.35
CA THR A 84 -0.90 -10.10 2.73
C THR A 84 -0.90 -8.57 2.77
N ILE A 85 -0.02 -7.93 2.00
CA ILE A 85 0.12 -6.48 1.90
C ILE A 85 0.02 -6.07 0.42
N GLY A 86 -0.74 -5.04 0.11
CA GLY A 86 -0.85 -4.55 -1.27
C GLY A 86 0.47 -3.92 -1.75
N ILE A 87 0.82 -2.78 -1.17
CA ILE A 87 2.02 -2.02 -1.53
C ILE A 87 2.80 -1.67 -0.27
N GLN A 88 4.08 -2.03 -0.23
CA GLN A 88 4.99 -1.65 0.86
C GLN A 88 6.13 -0.79 0.32
N THR A 89 6.19 0.48 0.73
CA THR A 89 7.24 1.40 0.27
C THR A 89 8.51 1.30 1.11
N THR A 90 9.65 1.46 0.45
CA THR A 90 10.98 1.35 1.05
C THR A 90 11.90 2.42 0.50
N ASP A 91 12.45 3.28 1.36
CA ASP A 91 13.44 4.35 1.04
C ASP A 91 13.17 5.21 -0.23
N GLY A 92 12.80 6.48 -0.05
CA GLY A 92 12.62 7.44 -1.14
C GLY A 92 11.18 7.93 -1.35
N ALA A 93 10.97 8.60 -2.48
CA ALA A 93 9.69 9.20 -2.88
C ALA A 93 8.80 8.19 -3.62
N SER A 94 7.49 8.28 -3.42
CA SER A 94 6.52 7.39 -4.06
C SER A 94 5.25 8.12 -4.50
N THR A 95 4.68 7.72 -5.63
CA THR A 95 3.36 8.12 -6.10
C THR A 95 2.52 6.87 -6.27
N ILE A 96 1.52 6.70 -5.42
CA ILE A 96 0.64 5.53 -5.37
C ILE A 96 -0.77 6.02 -5.66
N ARG A 97 -1.23 5.78 -6.90
CA ARG A 97 -2.50 6.35 -7.37
C ARG A 97 -3.38 5.39 -8.12
N ASP A 98 -4.69 5.59 -8.01
CA ASP A 98 -5.67 4.91 -8.86
C ASP A 98 -5.59 3.37 -8.77
N ASN A 99 -5.00 2.82 -7.70
CA ASN A 99 -4.89 1.38 -7.52
C ASN A 99 -6.14 0.83 -6.84
N TYR A 100 -6.51 -0.40 -7.19
CA TYR A 100 -7.52 -1.18 -6.50
C TYR A 100 -6.85 -2.32 -5.74
N ILE A 101 -6.89 -2.26 -4.40
CA ILE A 101 -6.31 -3.25 -3.51
C ILE A 101 -7.45 -3.94 -2.78
N HIS A 102 -7.61 -5.24 -3.00
CA HIS A 102 -8.76 -5.98 -2.48
C HIS A 102 -8.44 -7.46 -2.28
N ASP A 103 -9.33 -8.19 -1.59
CA ASP A 103 -9.18 -9.62 -1.34
C ASP A 103 -7.77 -10.00 -0.83
N LEU A 104 -7.23 -9.18 0.08
CA LEU A 104 -5.98 -9.51 0.77
C LEU A 104 -6.14 -10.85 1.49
N ALA A 105 -5.13 -11.69 1.40
CA ALA A 105 -5.21 -13.05 1.90
C ALA A 105 -3.83 -13.59 2.21
N SER A 106 -3.76 -14.43 3.24
CA SER A 106 -2.52 -15.04 3.69
C SER A 106 -2.73 -16.49 4.11
N GLY A 107 -1.77 -17.34 3.80
CA GLY A 107 -1.72 -18.72 4.31
C GLY A 107 -1.08 -18.86 5.69
N VAL A 108 -0.73 -17.75 6.36
CA VAL A 108 -0.21 -17.76 7.74
C VAL A 108 -1.28 -17.34 8.75
N ALA A 109 -1.15 -17.83 9.98
CA ALA A 109 -1.98 -17.39 11.10
C ALA A 109 -1.61 -15.96 11.52
N ASP A 110 -2.62 -15.20 11.95
CA ASP A 110 -2.49 -13.80 12.41
C ASP A 110 -1.72 -12.88 11.43
N PRO A 111 -2.15 -12.82 10.15
CA PRO A 111 -1.50 -11.99 9.16
C PRO A 111 -1.76 -10.51 9.41
N HIS A 112 -0.72 -9.71 9.21
CA HIS A 112 -0.82 -8.25 9.26
C HIS A 112 -1.31 -7.71 7.90
N TYR A 113 -2.63 -7.69 7.71
CA TYR A 113 -3.21 -7.22 6.45
C TYR A 113 -3.15 -5.70 6.34
N ASP A 114 -2.36 -5.20 5.40
CA ASP A 114 -2.27 -3.79 5.05
C ASP A 114 -2.59 -3.56 3.57
N GLY A 115 -3.39 -2.54 3.25
CA GLY A 115 -3.51 -2.08 1.88
C GLY A 115 -2.21 -1.47 1.38
N ILE A 116 -1.77 -0.39 2.03
CA ILE A 116 -0.53 0.32 1.74
C ILE A 116 0.25 0.56 3.03
N THR A 117 1.49 0.12 3.06
CA THR A 117 2.42 0.33 4.18
C THR A 117 3.55 1.25 3.76
N VAL A 118 3.71 2.36 4.47
CA VAL A 118 4.81 3.31 4.31
C VAL A 118 5.83 3.06 5.41
N LEU A 119 6.96 2.46 5.07
CA LEU A 119 8.08 2.27 6.01
C LEU A 119 8.93 3.54 6.13
N GLY A 120 9.99 3.49 6.93
CA GLY A 120 10.89 4.63 7.16
C GLY A 120 11.78 5.00 5.97
N ARG A 121 12.43 6.15 6.12
CA ARG A 121 13.23 6.84 5.08
C ARG A 121 12.40 7.32 3.88
N GLN A 122 11.11 7.54 4.09
CA GLN A 122 10.21 8.05 3.07
C GLN A 122 10.16 9.57 3.14
N ASN A 123 10.18 10.20 1.96
CA ASN A 123 10.04 11.64 1.79
C ASN A 123 9.35 11.89 0.46
N GLN A 124 8.32 12.74 0.41
CA GLN A 124 7.49 13.00 -0.78
C GLN A 124 6.71 11.77 -1.24
N VAL A 125 5.83 11.26 -0.36
CA VAL A 125 4.91 10.17 -0.68
C VAL A 125 3.50 10.72 -0.91
N VAL A 126 2.91 10.38 -2.06
CA VAL A 126 1.51 10.68 -2.36
C VAL A 126 0.73 9.38 -2.52
N ILE A 127 -0.29 9.20 -1.67
CA ILE A 127 -1.26 8.11 -1.74
C ILE A 127 -2.60 8.74 -2.11
N GLU A 128 -3.01 8.62 -3.37
CA GLU A 128 -4.17 9.35 -3.88
C GLU A 128 -5.12 8.51 -4.74
N HIS A 129 -6.42 8.62 -4.48
CA HIS A 129 -7.47 8.03 -5.32
C HIS A 129 -7.35 6.50 -5.48
N ASN A 130 -6.87 5.82 -4.44
CA ASN A 130 -6.88 4.37 -4.38
C ASN A 130 -8.18 3.87 -3.75
N THR A 131 -8.64 2.70 -4.18
CA THR A 131 -9.71 1.96 -3.51
C THR A 131 -9.09 0.78 -2.78
N ILE A 132 -9.26 0.73 -1.46
CA ILE A 132 -8.61 -0.23 -0.58
C ILE A 132 -9.68 -0.95 0.24
N SER A 133 -9.88 -2.22 -0.07
CA SER A 133 -10.73 -3.15 0.66
C SER A 133 -9.87 -4.02 1.56
N VAL A 134 -9.93 -3.78 2.86
CA VAL A 134 -9.30 -4.63 3.86
C VAL A 134 -10.21 -5.84 4.14
N PRO A 135 -9.66 -7.03 4.48
CA PRO A 135 -10.48 -8.20 4.83
C PRO A 135 -11.46 -7.92 5.98
N ASN A 136 -12.59 -8.64 5.96
CA ASN A 136 -13.66 -8.52 6.95
C ASN A 136 -13.47 -9.42 8.19
N ASP A 137 -12.27 -9.98 8.38
CA ASP A 137 -11.91 -10.91 9.45
C ASP A 137 -10.57 -10.54 10.10
N HIS A 138 -10.49 -9.29 10.59
CA HIS A 138 -9.36 -8.72 11.34
C HIS A 138 -8.15 -8.31 10.48
N GLY A 139 -8.32 -7.28 9.65
CA GLY A 139 -7.18 -6.61 9.04
C GLY A 139 -6.44 -5.67 9.98
N THR A 140 -5.26 -5.20 9.58
CA THR A 140 -4.55 -4.17 10.33
C THR A 140 -5.01 -2.78 9.89
N ALA A 141 -4.77 -2.40 8.63
CA ALA A 141 -5.08 -1.07 8.13
C ALA A 141 -5.29 -1.01 6.60
N ALA A 142 -6.02 -0.01 6.12
CA ALA A 142 -5.99 0.33 4.69
C ALA A 142 -4.69 1.07 4.34
N VAL A 143 -4.26 1.99 5.21
CA VAL A 143 -2.98 2.70 5.10
C VAL A 143 -2.25 2.72 6.43
N PHE A 144 -1.00 2.26 6.47
CA PHE A 144 -0.16 2.27 7.66
C PHE A 144 1.14 3.04 7.41
N ILE A 145 1.28 4.22 8.03
CA ILE A 145 2.53 4.98 8.05
C ILE A 145 3.28 4.66 9.34
N LYS A 146 4.44 4.01 9.22
CA LYS A 146 5.27 3.55 10.34
C LYS A 146 6.75 3.75 10.02
N ASN A 147 7.46 4.51 10.85
CA ASN A 147 8.86 4.92 10.64
C ASN A 147 9.88 3.81 10.95
N ASP A 148 9.54 2.55 10.69
CA ASP A 148 10.49 1.46 10.77
C ASP A 148 11.67 1.76 9.83
N PHE A 149 12.90 1.62 10.33
CA PHE A 149 14.12 1.87 9.55
C PHE A 149 14.50 3.33 9.29
N GLY A 150 13.76 4.33 9.77
CA GLY A 150 14.19 5.74 9.69
C GLY A 150 13.05 6.74 9.73
N PRO A 151 13.35 8.06 9.79
CA PRO A 151 12.33 9.10 9.80
C PRO A 151 11.47 9.07 8.52
N ILE A 152 10.26 9.60 8.63
CA ILE A 152 9.33 9.82 7.51
C ILE A 152 8.99 11.31 7.48
N ASP A 153 9.02 11.91 6.30
CA ASP A 153 8.57 13.28 6.08
C ASP A 153 7.68 13.37 4.83
N ASP A 154 6.85 14.41 4.76
CA ASP A 154 6.10 14.80 3.57
C ASP A 154 5.29 13.66 2.94
N VAL A 155 4.22 13.25 3.63
CA VAL A 155 3.27 12.23 3.17
C VAL A 155 1.88 12.82 3.04
N VAL A 156 1.28 12.68 1.86
CA VAL A 156 -0.10 13.11 1.59
C VAL A 156 -0.96 11.89 1.29
N VAL A 157 -2.02 11.69 2.07
CA VAL A 157 -3.02 10.65 1.87
C VAL A 157 -4.35 11.33 1.57
N ARG A 158 -4.81 11.26 0.32
CA ARG A 158 -6.02 11.99 -0.10
C ARG A 158 -6.91 11.30 -1.10
N ASN A 159 -8.20 11.60 -1.06
CA ASN A 159 -9.18 11.12 -2.05
C ASN A 159 -9.26 9.59 -2.16
N ASN A 160 -8.82 8.83 -1.16
CA ASN A 160 -8.89 7.37 -1.17
C ASN A 160 -10.23 6.89 -0.61
N LEU A 161 -10.66 5.71 -1.06
CA LEU A 161 -11.75 4.95 -0.44
C LEU A 161 -11.14 3.79 0.37
N MET A 162 -11.37 3.79 1.67
CA MET A 162 -10.85 2.80 2.62
C MET A 162 -12.02 2.13 3.32
N TYR A 163 -12.15 0.81 3.15
CA TYR A 163 -13.32 0.06 3.62
C TYR A 163 -12.94 -1.39 4.00
N GLY A 164 -13.81 -2.08 4.75
CA GLY A 164 -13.58 -3.42 5.31
C GLY A 164 -13.57 -3.45 6.85
N ASP A 165 -12.94 -4.47 7.46
CA ASP A 165 -12.81 -4.61 8.93
C ASP A 165 -11.34 -4.60 9.42
N PRO A 166 -10.60 -3.48 9.21
CA PRO A 166 -9.30 -3.29 9.84
C PRO A 166 -9.44 -2.98 11.33
N SER A 167 -8.34 -3.07 12.08
CA SER A 167 -8.25 -2.56 13.45
C SER A 167 -8.54 -1.06 13.51
N TYR A 168 -7.81 -0.27 12.72
CA TYR A 168 -8.17 1.11 12.35
C TYR A 168 -7.96 1.25 10.86
N ALA A 169 -8.81 2.01 10.17
CA ALA A 169 -8.66 2.17 8.72
C ALA A 169 -7.32 2.81 8.33
N MET A 170 -6.78 3.71 9.17
CA MET A 170 -5.47 4.28 8.96
C MET A 170 -4.64 4.39 10.25
N TYR A 171 -3.33 4.22 10.12
CA TYR A 171 -2.36 4.46 11.19
C TYR A 171 -1.29 5.48 10.78
N VAL A 172 -0.89 6.32 11.73
CA VAL A 172 0.34 7.12 11.70
C VAL A 172 1.09 6.91 13.00
N ALA A 173 1.97 5.91 13.03
CA ALA A 173 2.64 5.46 14.24
C ALA A 173 4.14 5.76 14.21
N ALA A 174 4.55 6.80 14.94
CA ALA A 174 5.95 7.11 15.14
C ALA A 174 6.52 6.27 16.29
N ILE A 175 7.55 5.49 15.99
CA ILE A 175 8.26 4.61 16.91
C ILE A 175 9.63 5.23 17.22
N THR A 176 9.93 5.34 18.52
CA THR A 176 11.23 5.75 19.04
C THR A 176 12.12 4.50 19.18
N PRO A 177 13.43 4.56 18.85
CA PRO A 177 14.23 5.72 18.47
C PRO A 177 14.42 5.92 16.96
N ASN A 178 13.54 5.36 16.11
CA ASN A 178 13.76 5.27 14.66
C ASN A 178 13.68 6.61 13.90
N GLY A 179 13.36 7.71 14.59
CA GLY A 179 13.19 9.03 14.00
C GLY A 179 11.81 9.61 14.28
N THR A 180 11.43 10.65 13.55
CA THR A 180 10.10 11.26 13.66
C THR A 180 9.29 11.03 12.38
N ILE A 181 7.96 11.16 12.51
CA ILE A 181 7.05 11.28 11.38
C ILE A 181 6.56 12.73 11.34
N THR A 182 6.91 13.48 10.30
CA THR A 182 6.57 14.90 10.13
C THR A 182 5.85 15.17 8.82
N ASN A 183 5.18 16.32 8.73
CA ASN A 183 4.53 16.82 7.51
C ASN A 183 3.57 15.82 6.84
N VAL A 184 2.79 15.09 7.64
CA VAL A 184 1.74 14.19 7.15
C VAL A 184 0.41 14.94 7.00
N VAL A 185 -0.25 14.82 5.85
CA VAL A 185 -1.58 15.37 5.58
C VAL A 185 -2.53 14.24 5.18
N ILE A 186 -3.68 14.16 5.85
CA ILE A 186 -4.74 13.18 5.59
C ILE A 186 -6.02 13.95 5.27
N GLU A 187 -6.43 13.97 4.01
CA GLU A 187 -7.54 14.81 3.59
C GLU A 187 -8.47 14.23 2.52
N ASN A 188 -9.76 14.58 2.61
CA ASN A 188 -10.75 14.24 1.58
C ASN A 188 -10.88 12.73 1.30
N ASN A 189 -10.51 11.86 2.24
CA ASN A 189 -10.69 10.42 2.10
C ASN A 189 -12.10 10.01 2.54
N TYR A 190 -12.59 8.92 1.97
CA TYR A 190 -13.74 8.18 2.45
C TYR A 190 -13.21 7.03 3.31
N ILE A 191 -13.54 7.06 4.61
CA ILE A 191 -12.99 6.14 5.60
C ILE A 191 -14.11 5.41 6.33
N GLU A 192 -14.22 4.10 6.09
CA GLU A 192 -15.05 3.23 6.91
C GLU A 192 -14.42 3.04 8.29
N ARG A 193 -15.25 2.92 9.32
CA ARG A 193 -14.79 2.64 10.68
C ARG A 193 -14.20 1.23 10.75
N GLY A 194 -12.93 1.12 11.19
CA GLY A 194 -12.38 -0.16 11.65
C GLY A 194 -12.92 -0.56 13.04
N ALA A 195 -12.51 -1.73 13.54
CA ALA A 195 -12.94 -2.27 14.83
C ALA A 195 -12.77 -1.26 15.98
N TYR A 196 -11.64 -0.58 16.04
CA TYR A 196 -11.29 0.36 17.11
C TYR A 196 -11.50 1.83 16.73
N GLY A 197 -11.52 2.18 15.43
CA GLY A 197 -11.78 3.54 14.97
C GLY A 197 -11.39 3.80 13.52
N TYR A 198 -11.36 5.08 13.14
CA TYR A 198 -11.02 5.51 11.78
C TYR A 198 -9.52 5.67 11.60
N ILE A 199 -8.89 6.54 12.39
CA ILE A 199 -7.48 6.90 12.28
C ILE A 199 -6.83 6.80 13.65
N ALA A 200 -5.76 6.02 13.77
CA ALA A 200 -4.89 5.97 14.94
C ALA A 200 -3.63 6.82 14.71
N VAL A 201 -3.30 7.68 15.67
CA VAL A 201 -2.11 8.55 15.62
C VAL A 201 -1.29 8.33 16.88
N GLU A 202 -0.03 7.96 16.69
CA GLU A 202 0.91 7.71 17.79
C GLU A 202 2.18 8.54 17.59
N ASN A 203 2.57 9.31 18.61
CA ASN A 203 3.81 10.10 18.66
C ASN A 203 4.08 10.98 17.42
N SER A 204 3.03 11.43 16.74
CA SER A 204 3.09 12.28 15.55
C SER A 204 1.94 13.29 15.56
N LYS A 205 1.95 14.24 14.61
CA LYS A 205 0.96 15.33 14.52
C LYS A 205 0.53 15.58 13.07
N PRO A 206 -0.17 14.62 12.42
CA PRO A 206 -0.67 14.82 11.06
C PRO A 206 -1.74 15.93 11.03
N ILE A 207 -1.84 16.62 9.90
CA ILE A 207 -2.98 17.48 9.60
C ILE A 207 -4.09 16.59 9.04
N ILE A 208 -5.21 16.48 9.74
CA ILE A 208 -6.37 15.66 9.35
C ILE A 208 -7.56 16.59 9.08
N ARG A 209 -8.13 16.56 7.87
CA ARG A 209 -9.24 17.46 7.50
C ARG A 209 -10.12 16.90 6.39
N ASN A 210 -11.39 17.29 6.37
CA ASN A 210 -12.32 17.02 5.26
C ASN A 210 -12.52 15.54 4.89
N ASN A 211 -12.10 14.59 5.73
CA ASN A 211 -12.41 13.17 5.51
C ASN A 211 -13.90 12.93 5.79
N VAL A 212 -14.50 12.04 5.01
CA VAL A 212 -15.84 11.51 5.23
C VAL A 212 -15.70 10.18 5.96
N GLU A 213 -16.00 10.18 7.24
CA GLU A 213 -15.94 9.01 8.11
C GLU A 213 -17.35 8.41 8.25
N TRP A 214 -17.50 7.09 8.07
CA TRP A 214 -18.78 6.41 8.27
C TRP A 214 -18.62 5.04 8.93
N ASN A 215 -19.60 4.63 9.73
CA ASN A 215 -19.68 3.31 10.33
C ASN A 215 -20.76 2.48 9.62
N ASN A 216 -20.39 1.44 8.87
CA ASN A 216 -21.33 0.64 8.07
C ASN A 216 -22.43 -0.07 8.87
N HIS A 217 -22.27 -0.19 10.20
CA HIS A 217 -23.23 -0.86 11.06
C HIS A 217 -24.40 0.05 11.44
N VAL A 218 -24.25 1.36 11.29
CA VAL A 218 -25.24 2.35 11.77
C VAL A 218 -25.50 3.48 10.78
N ASP A 219 -24.52 3.83 9.95
CA ASP A 219 -24.60 4.93 8.99
C ASP A 219 -24.94 4.41 7.59
N PRO A 220 -25.68 5.18 6.77
CA PRO A 220 -25.79 4.88 5.35
C PRO A 220 -24.42 5.04 4.68
N ILE A 221 -24.15 4.21 3.66
CA ILE A 221 -22.93 4.34 2.85
C ILE A 221 -22.91 5.75 2.22
N PRO A 222 -21.83 6.53 2.42
CA PRO A 222 -21.73 7.87 1.89
C PRO A 222 -21.66 7.88 0.36
N TYR A 223 -22.32 8.87 -0.26
CA TYR A 223 -22.16 9.12 -1.68
C TYR A 223 -20.84 9.87 -1.95
N PRO A 224 -20.09 9.50 -2.99
CA PRO A 224 -18.96 10.28 -3.46
C PRO A 224 -19.39 11.71 -3.79
N ARG A 225 -18.55 12.68 -3.45
CA ARG A 225 -18.73 14.12 -3.71
C ARG A 225 -17.79 14.57 -4.82
#